data_AF-A0A920MRD8-F1
#
_entry.id   AF-A0A920MRD8-F1
#
_cell.length_a   1.000
_cell.length_b   1.000
_cell.length_c   1.000
_cell.angle_alpha   90.00
_cell.angle_beta   90.00
_cell.angle_gamma   90.00
#
_symmetry.space_group_name_H-M   'P 1'
#
loop_
_entity.id
_entity.type
_entity.pdbx_description
1 polymer ?
#
loop_
_entity_poly.entity_id
_entity_poly.type
_entity_poly.pdbx_seq_one_letter_code
_entity_poly.pdbx_strand_id
1 'polypeptide(L)' 'MAQAVKKLYPNAKVTIGPTIEKGFYYDFDVDVSFSDEVLVKIKEKMRG' A
#
# COMPACT_ATOMS: atom_id res chain seq x y z
N MET A 1 1.15 -6.07 2.13
CA MET A 1 0.69 -4.75 1.66
C MET A 1 1.62 -4.18 0.60
N ALA A 2 2.89 -3.90 0.89
CA ALA A 2 3.84 -3.30 -0.07
C ALA A 2 3.91 -4.02 -1.44
N GLN A 3 3.97 -5.36 -1.47
CA GLN A 3 3.95 -6.11 -2.74
C GLN A 3 2.64 -5.94 -3.53
N ALA A 4 1.49 -5.89 -2.86
CA ALA A 4 0.20 -5.68 -3.51
C ALA A 4 0.12 -4.28 -4.12
N VAL A 5 0.60 -3.27 -3.39
CA VAL A 5 0.71 -1.89 -3.87
C VAL A 5 1.65 -1.83 -5.08
N LYS A 6 2.84 -2.45 -5.04
CA LYS A 6 3.77 -2.50 -6.18
C LYS A 6 3.19 -3.22 -7.42
N LYS A 7 2.33 -4.23 -7.23
CA LYS A 7 1.65 -4.91 -8.35
C LYS A 7 0.56 -4.05 -8.99
N LEU A 8 -0.19 -3.28 -8.20
CA LEU A 8 -1.25 -2.40 -8.69
C LEU A 8 -0.70 -1.07 -9.23
N TYR A 9 0.36 -0.57 -8.60
CA TYR A 9 1.02 0.69 -8.89
C TYR A 9 2.53 0.44 -9.02
N PRO A 10 3.01 0.00 -10.20
CA PRO A 10 4.42 -0.34 -10.41
C PRO A 10 5.38 0.81 -10.12
N ASN A 11 4.93 2.05 -10.32
CA ASN A 11 5.72 3.26 -10.08
C ASN A 11 5.74 3.70 -8.61
N ALA A 12 4.95 3.06 -7.73
CA ALA A 12 4.95 3.35 -6.32
C ALA A 12 6.35 3.13 -5.73
N LYS A 13 6.86 4.15 -5.02
CA LYS A 13 8.07 4.02 -4.23
C LYS A 13 7.68 3.81 -2.77
N VAL A 14 8.23 2.77 -2.16
CA VAL A 14 8.05 2.52 -0.73
C VAL A 14 9.12 3.33 0.00
N THR A 15 8.70 4.28 0.83
CA THR A 15 9.63 5.18 1.53
C THR A 15 9.97 4.64 2.91
N ILE A 16 8.99 4.50 3.81
CA ILE A 16 9.21 4.06 5.19
C ILE A 16 8.11 3.07 5.59
N GLY A 17 8.49 1.97 6.25
CA GLY A 17 7.56 0.98 6.78
C GLY A 17 7.87 0.61 8.23
N PRO A 18 7.76 1.54 9.19
CA PRO A 18 8.10 1.23 10.56
C PRO A 18 6.96 0.43 11.21
N THR A 19 7.34 -0.49 12.09
CA THR A 19 6.42 -1.15 13.00
C THR A 19 6.06 -0.19 14.12
N ILE A 20 4.77 -0.10 14.43
CA ILE A 20 4.23 0.64 15.57
C ILE A 20 3.61 -0.34 16.57
N GLU A 21 3.35 0.13 17.78
CA GLU A 21 2.91 -0.72 18.90
C GLU A 21 1.66 -1.58 18.60
N LYS A 22 0.80 -1.13 17.67
CA LYS A 22 -0.43 -1.83 17.26
C LYS A 22 -0.43 -2.32 15.81
N GLY A 23 0.72 -2.38 15.14
CA GLY A 23 0.79 -2.86 13.77
C GLY A 23 1.94 -2.25 12.97
N PHE A 24 1.65 -1.87 11.74
CA PHE A 24 2.61 -1.26 10.83
C PHE A 24 1.88 -0.27 9.94
N TYR A 25 2.57 0.78 9.51
CA TYR A 25 2.11 1.61 8.41
C TYR A 25 3.18 1.61 7.31
N TYR A 26 2.76 1.92 6.10
CA TYR A 26 3.67 2.13 4.98
C TYR A 26 3.40 3.51 4.42
N ASP A 27 4.48 4.27 4.23
CA ASP A 27 4.47 5.46 3.41
C ASP A 27 4.82 5.08 1.97
N PHE A 28 4.06 5.64 1.03
CA PHE A 28 4.23 5.40 -0.39
C PHE A 28 4.20 6.72 -1.14
N ASP A 29 5.27 6.99 -1.90
CA ASP A 29 5.30 8.05 -2.90
C ASP A 29 4.63 7.50 -4.17
N VAL A 30 3.39 7.92 -4.40
CA VAL A 30 2.51 7.54 -5.51
C VAL A 30 1.69 8.73 -5.99
N ASP A 31 1.47 8.82 -7.30
CA ASP A 31 0.61 9.87 -7.90
C ASP A 31 -0.89 9.66 -7.63
N VAL A 32 -1.27 8.52 -7.04
CA VAL A 32 -2.65 8.12 -6.81
C VAL A 32 -3.00 8.27 -5.33
N SER A 33 -4.05 9.03 -5.04
CA SER A 33 -4.58 9.12 -3.68
C SER A 33 -5.15 7.78 -3.20
N PHE A 34 -4.85 7.40 -1.96
CA PHE A 34 -5.44 6.22 -1.32
C PHE A 34 -6.90 6.48 -0.91
N SER A 35 -7.79 6.55 -1.91
CA SER A 35 -9.24 6.56 -1.68
C SER A 35 -9.74 5.18 -1.24
N ASP A 36 -10.96 5.11 -0.72
CA ASP A 36 -11.57 3.85 -0.27
C ASP A 36 -11.58 2.78 -1.37
N GLU A 37 -11.84 3.17 -2.63
CA GLU A 37 -11.81 2.25 -3.78
C GLU A 37 -10.42 1.66 -4.01
N VAL A 38 -9.37 2.47 -3.87
CA VAL A 38 -7.97 2.02 -3.99
C VAL A 38 -7.63 1.06 -2.84
N LEU A 39 -8.08 1.38 -1.62
CA LEU A 39 -7.89 0.53 -0.46
C LEU A 39 -8.59 -0.84 -0.62
N VAL A 40 -9.78 -0.89 -1.21
CA VAL A 40 -10.48 -2.14 -1.53
C VAL A 40 -9.66 -2.98 -2.50
N LYS A 41 -9.18 -2.41 -3.60
CA LYS A 41 -8.34 -3.12 -4.59
C LYS A 41 -7.06 -3.68 -3.97
N ILE A 42 -6.41 -2.90 -3.09
CA ILE A 42 -5.20 -3.36 -2.39
C ILE A 42 -5.52 -4.53 -1.45
N LYS A 43 -6.62 -4.46 -0.70
CA LYS A 43 -7.06 -5.54 0.20
C LYS A 43 -7.39 -6.82 -0.57
N GLU A 44 -8.10 -6.72 -1.69
CA GLU A 44 -8.37 -7.87 -2.56
C GLU A 44 -7.08 -8.48 -3.08
N LYS A 45 -6.12 -7.65 -3.53
CA LYS A 45 -4.83 -8.12 -4.02
C LYS A 45 -3.94 -8.76 -2.94
N MET A 46 -4.14 -8.42 -1.67
CA MET A 46 -3.45 -9.06 -0.54
C MET A 46 -4.00 -10.43 -0.18
N ARG A 47 -5.25 -10.74 -0.53
CA ARG A 47 -5.92 -12.00 -0.17
C ARG A 47 -5.71 -13.11 -1.20
N GLY A 48 -5.20 -12.79 -2.39
CA GLY A 48 -4.92 -13.75 -3.47
C GLY A 48 -3.47 -13.78 -3.90
#